data_AF-A0A946YP31-F1
#
_entry.id   AF-A0A946YP31-F1
#
_cell.length_a   1.000
_cell.length_b   1.000
_cell.length_c   1.000
_cell.angle_alpha   90.00
_cell.angle_beta   90.00
_cell.angle_gamma   90.00
#
_symmetry.space_group_name_H-M   'P 1'
#
loop_
_entity.id
_entity.type
_entity.pdbx_description
1 polymer ?
#
loop_
_entity_poly.entity_id
_entity_poly.type
_entity_poly.pdbx_seq_one_letter_code
_entity_poly.pdbx_strand_id
1 'polypeptide(L)'
;MSEHANTIYYTLTDEAPALATASFLPIVRRFAAAAGIEFKLTDISLAGRVLSGFPEFLDDKQKAEDGLAFLGQLTQDPHCNFIKLPNISASVPQLKKCIAELQAQGFALPDFPENPQTDEEKDIRQRYGKTLGSAVNPVLREGNSDRRAPKAVKAFVRKYPHSMGEWSKASRSHADYMRGGDFFSSEKSFVADKAMNVRLEFVSEAGDVEVKKELALEKGEVLDGMFMSRQALRDFFEATLEEAKDTGVMWSLHVKATMMKVSHPIVFGHAVTVFYKDLFDKHGETFDRLGVN
;
A
#
# COMPACT_ATOMS: atom_id res chain seq x y z
N MET A 1 -34.09 -5.97 -15.17
CA MET A 1 -32.72 -5.88 -15.69
C MET A 1 -31.85 -5.41 -14.54
N SER A 2 -30.64 -5.98 -14.33
CA SER A 2 -29.72 -5.51 -13.28
C SER A 2 -29.51 -4.00 -13.44
N GLU A 3 -29.51 -3.26 -12.32
CA GLU A 3 -29.30 -1.81 -12.27
C GLU A 3 -27.96 -1.38 -12.90
N HIS A 4 -27.02 -2.32 -13.09
CA HIS A 4 -25.66 -2.06 -13.55
C HIS A 4 -25.37 -2.53 -14.99
N ALA A 5 -26.29 -3.24 -15.64
CA ALA A 5 -26.02 -3.94 -16.90
C ALA A 5 -25.51 -3.07 -18.07
N ASN A 6 -25.81 -1.76 -18.10
CA ASN A 6 -25.34 -0.81 -19.11
C ASN A 6 -24.49 0.33 -18.52
N THR A 7 -23.91 0.12 -17.34
CA THR A 7 -23.09 1.12 -16.64
C THR A 7 -21.63 0.68 -16.60
N ILE A 8 -20.73 1.62 -16.89
CA ILE A 8 -19.30 1.49 -16.63
C ILE A 8 -18.93 2.48 -15.52
N TYR A 9 -18.41 1.96 -14.41
CA TYR A 9 -17.91 2.81 -13.33
C TYR A 9 -16.48 3.24 -13.62
N TYR A 10 -16.23 4.54 -13.65
CA TYR A 10 -14.93 5.13 -13.93
C TYR A 10 -14.36 5.69 -12.63
N THR A 11 -13.17 5.25 -12.23
CA THR A 11 -12.62 5.67 -10.94
C THR A 11 -12.02 7.07 -11.02
N LEU A 12 -12.51 8.00 -10.21
CA LEU A 12 -11.78 9.22 -9.87
C LEU A 12 -10.70 8.85 -8.85
N THR A 13 -9.47 9.30 -9.11
CA THR A 13 -8.27 8.90 -8.38
C THR A 13 -7.49 10.15 -7.98
N ASP A 14 -6.16 10.09 -7.99
CA ASP A 14 -5.29 11.12 -7.44
C ASP A 14 -4.36 11.70 -8.52
N GLU A 15 -3.76 12.85 -8.24
CA GLU A 15 -2.63 13.41 -9.00
C GLU A 15 -2.88 13.50 -10.52
N ALA A 16 -1.93 13.06 -11.35
CA ALA A 16 -2.01 13.17 -12.80
C ALA A 16 -3.20 12.40 -13.41
N PRO A 17 -3.52 11.16 -13.02
CA PRO A 17 -4.73 10.47 -13.47
C PRO A 17 -6.04 11.23 -13.20
N ALA A 18 -6.15 11.94 -12.07
CA ALA A 18 -7.33 12.76 -11.77
C ALA A 18 -7.46 13.93 -12.75
N LEU A 19 -6.35 14.64 -13.04
CA LEU A 19 -6.32 15.72 -14.02
C LEU A 19 -6.67 15.21 -15.43
N ALA A 20 -6.11 14.06 -15.84
CA ALA A 20 -6.42 13.44 -17.13
C ALA A 20 -7.90 13.05 -17.22
N THR A 21 -8.49 12.56 -16.12
CA THR A 21 -9.91 12.21 -16.03
C THR A 21 -10.81 13.42 -16.29
N ALA A 22 -10.47 14.58 -15.72
CA ALA A 22 -11.23 15.82 -15.92
C ALA A 22 -11.35 16.23 -17.41
N SER A 23 -10.31 15.95 -18.21
CA SER A 23 -10.34 16.19 -19.65
C SER A 23 -10.97 15.05 -20.44
N PHE A 24 -10.64 13.80 -20.11
CA PHE A 24 -10.95 12.65 -20.95
C PHE A 24 -12.34 12.06 -20.71
N LEU A 25 -12.82 12.05 -19.47
CA LEU A 25 -14.11 11.45 -19.13
C LEU A 25 -15.31 12.11 -19.85
N PRO A 26 -15.38 13.44 -20.02
CA PRO A 26 -16.45 14.07 -20.81
C PRO A 26 -16.51 13.57 -22.26
N ILE A 27 -15.33 13.32 -22.87
CA ILE A 27 -15.22 12.79 -24.23
C ILE A 27 -15.77 11.36 -24.26
N VAL A 28 -15.29 10.48 -23.37
CA VAL A 28 -15.74 9.08 -23.31
C VAL A 28 -17.25 8.98 -23.09
N ARG A 29 -17.80 9.77 -22.17
CA ARG A 29 -19.26 9.85 -21.92
C ARG A 29 -20.04 10.19 -23.19
N ARG A 30 -19.58 11.18 -23.97
CA ARG A 30 -20.26 11.60 -25.19
C ARG A 30 -20.30 10.49 -26.24
N PHE A 31 -19.19 9.76 -26.43
CA PHE A 31 -19.12 8.66 -27.39
C PHE A 31 -19.94 7.44 -26.92
N ALA A 32 -19.82 7.08 -25.64
CA ALA A 32 -20.52 5.92 -25.07
C ALA A 32 -22.04 6.08 -25.05
N ALA A 33 -22.54 7.30 -24.86
CA ALA A 33 -23.98 7.61 -24.88
C ALA A 33 -24.65 7.22 -26.21
N ALA A 34 -23.94 7.28 -27.33
CA ALA A 34 -24.47 6.86 -28.63
C ALA A 34 -24.79 5.34 -28.69
N ALA A 35 -24.17 4.55 -27.81
CA ALA A 35 -24.42 3.12 -27.66
C ALA A 35 -25.34 2.78 -26.47
N GLY A 36 -25.92 3.79 -25.79
CA GLY A 36 -26.73 3.59 -24.59
C GLY A 36 -25.93 3.14 -23.37
N ILE A 37 -24.61 3.37 -23.34
CA ILE A 37 -23.73 3.02 -22.22
C ILE A 37 -23.53 4.24 -21.33
N GLU A 38 -23.82 4.10 -20.04
CA GLU A 38 -23.63 5.13 -19.03
C GLU A 38 -22.23 5.02 -18.39
N PHE A 39 -21.57 6.16 -18.18
CA PHE A 39 -20.31 6.24 -17.42
C PHE A 39 -20.52 6.99 -16.11
N LYS A 40 -20.53 6.27 -14.99
CA LYS A 40 -20.66 6.85 -13.64
C LYS A 40 -19.27 7.04 -13.03
N LEU A 41 -19.04 8.20 -12.44
CA LEU A 41 -17.77 8.49 -11.77
C LEU A 41 -17.87 8.00 -10.33
N THR A 42 -16.87 7.25 -9.86
CA THR A 42 -16.79 6.79 -8.48
C THR A 42 -15.48 7.24 -7.86
N ASP A 43 -15.57 8.02 -6.79
CA ASP A 43 -14.39 8.56 -6.12
C ASP A 43 -13.74 7.54 -5.18
N ILE A 44 -12.47 7.25 -5.44
CA ILE A 44 -11.60 6.42 -4.60
C ILE A 44 -10.26 7.12 -4.32
N SER A 45 -10.21 8.44 -4.52
CA SER A 45 -9.06 9.28 -4.15
C SER A 45 -8.72 9.14 -2.67
N LEU A 46 -7.51 9.53 -2.28
CA LEU A 46 -7.12 9.59 -0.88
C LEU A 46 -8.04 10.51 -0.08
N ALA A 47 -8.38 11.68 -0.62
CA ALA A 47 -9.28 12.63 0.03
C ALA A 47 -10.69 12.04 0.21
N GLY A 48 -11.28 11.48 -0.85
CA GLY A 48 -12.61 10.86 -0.79
C GLY A 48 -12.67 9.73 0.24
N ARG A 49 -11.65 8.87 0.30
CA ARG A 49 -11.57 7.78 1.30
C ARG A 49 -11.34 8.27 2.72
N VAL A 50 -10.64 9.40 2.91
CA VAL A 50 -10.52 10.03 4.23
C VAL A 50 -11.88 10.57 4.66
N LEU A 51 -12.58 11.30 3.79
CA LEU A 51 -13.88 11.88 4.11
C LEU A 51 -14.95 10.81 4.41
N SER A 52 -15.07 9.78 3.56
CA SER A 52 -16.00 8.67 3.79
C SER A 52 -15.65 7.86 5.03
N GLY A 53 -14.39 7.93 5.47
CA GLY A 53 -13.87 7.28 6.65
C GLY A 53 -14.18 7.99 7.97
N PHE A 54 -14.73 9.22 7.97
CA PHE A 54 -15.03 10.04 9.15
C PHE A 54 -16.33 10.86 9.02
N PRO A 55 -17.47 10.25 8.61
CA PRO A 55 -18.71 10.99 8.32
C PRO A 55 -19.29 11.73 9.53
N GLU A 56 -18.99 11.30 10.75
CA GLU A 56 -19.45 11.92 11.99
C GLU A 56 -18.74 13.26 12.31
N PHE A 57 -17.59 13.52 11.69
CA PHE A 57 -16.87 14.79 11.78
C PHE A 57 -17.28 15.79 10.69
N LEU A 58 -18.26 15.43 9.86
CA LEU A 58 -18.65 16.17 8.67
C LEU A 58 -20.13 16.60 8.74
N ASP A 59 -20.39 17.82 8.26
CA ASP A 59 -21.75 18.27 8.00
C ASP A 59 -22.40 17.45 6.89
N ASP A 60 -23.73 17.40 6.83
CA ASP A 60 -24.46 16.60 5.82
C ASP A 60 -24.08 16.93 4.37
N LYS A 61 -23.67 18.19 4.10
CA LYS A 61 -23.20 18.63 2.77
C LYS A 61 -21.75 18.24 2.47
N GLN A 62 -20.97 17.93 3.50
CA GLN A 62 -19.56 17.57 3.41
C GLN A 62 -19.35 16.05 3.33
N LYS A 63 -20.35 15.26 3.73
CA LYS A 63 -20.28 13.80 3.69
C LYS A 63 -20.05 13.31 2.25
N ALA A 64 -19.01 12.50 2.10
CA ALA A 64 -18.70 11.81 0.85
C ALA A 64 -19.25 10.39 0.89
N GLU A 65 -19.72 9.90 -0.26
CA GLU A 65 -20.06 8.48 -0.43
C GLU A 65 -18.80 7.61 -0.33
N ASP A 66 -18.90 6.43 0.28
CA ASP A 66 -17.79 5.46 0.30
C ASP A 66 -17.71 4.71 -1.04
N GLY A 67 -17.05 5.35 -2.02
CA GLY A 67 -16.87 4.79 -3.35
C GLY A 67 -16.05 3.49 -3.36
N LEU A 68 -15.17 3.27 -2.38
CA LEU A 68 -14.39 2.03 -2.30
C LEU A 68 -15.26 0.88 -1.79
N ALA A 69 -16.06 1.10 -0.75
CA ALA A 69 -17.02 0.11 -0.27
C ALA A 69 -18.05 -0.24 -1.36
N PHE A 70 -18.57 0.78 -2.07
CA PHE A 70 -19.46 0.58 -3.20
C PHE A 70 -18.82 -0.29 -4.30
N LEU A 71 -17.62 0.03 -4.76
CA LEU A 71 -16.95 -0.77 -5.78
C LEU A 71 -16.59 -2.18 -5.30
N GLY A 72 -16.27 -2.34 -4.01
CA GLY A 72 -16.04 -3.65 -3.39
C GLY A 72 -17.29 -4.53 -3.33
N GLN A 73 -18.47 -3.94 -3.19
CA GLN A 73 -19.73 -4.68 -3.35
C GLN A 73 -20.00 -4.99 -4.82
N LEU A 74 -19.73 -4.03 -5.71
CA LEU A 74 -19.92 -4.18 -7.15
C LEU A 74 -19.09 -5.34 -7.72
N THR A 75 -17.90 -5.63 -7.20
CA THR A 75 -17.07 -6.77 -7.68
C THR A 75 -17.74 -8.13 -7.51
N GLN A 76 -18.76 -8.24 -6.67
CA GLN A 76 -19.55 -9.45 -6.47
C GLN A 76 -20.73 -9.57 -7.45
N ASP A 77 -21.06 -8.50 -8.20
CA ASP A 77 -22.10 -8.53 -9.23
C ASP A 77 -21.52 -9.10 -10.55
N PRO A 78 -22.13 -10.11 -11.19
CA PRO A 78 -21.69 -10.61 -12.49
C PRO A 78 -21.75 -9.56 -13.63
N HIS A 79 -22.49 -8.48 -13.45
CA HIS A 79 -22.56 -7.32 -14.36
C HIS A 79 -21.54 -6.22 -14.02
N CYS A 80 -20.64 -6.47 -13.06
CA CYS A 80 -19.56 -5.56 -12.70
C CYS A 80 -18.75 -5.13 -13.93
N ASN A 81 -18.69 -3.82 -14.16
CA ASN A 81 -17.85 -3.23 -15.18
C ASN A 81 -17.29 -1.90 -14.67
N PHE A 82 -16.00 -1.88 -14.36
CA PHE A 82 -15.31 -0.66 -13.96
C PHE A 82 -13.95 -0.50 -14.63
N ILE A 83 -13.55 0.75 -14.84
CA ILE A 83 -12.22 1.14 -15.31
C ILE A 83 -11.45 1.73 -14.14
N LYS A 84 -10.42 1.00 -13.71
CA LYS A 84 -9.55 1.39 -12.60
C LYS A 84 -8.31 2.14 -13.08
N LEU A 85 -8.18 3.40 -12.69
CA LEU A 85 -7.01 4.23 -12.94
C LEU A 85 -6.00 4.10 -11.79
N PRO A 86 -4.71 4.44 -11.98
CA PRO A 86 -3.73 4.47 -10.89
C PRO A 86 -4.17 5.41 -9.75
N ASN A 87 -3.93 5.01 -8.49
CA ASN A 87 -4.28 5.78 -7.31
C ASN A 87 -3.15 5.72 -6.26
N ILE A 88 -3.16 6.65 -5.31
CA ILE A 88 -2.18 6.71 -4.22
C ILE A 88 -2.35 5.52 -3.26
N SER A 89 -1.24 4.83 -2.99
CA SER A 89 -1.10 3.96 -1.82
C SER A 89 -0.38 4.76 -0.74
N ALA A 90 -1.15 5.38 0.16
CA ALA A 90 -0.66 6.50 0.96
C ALA A 90 0.37 6.07 2.01
N SER A 91 1.50 6.75 2.02
CA SER A 91 2.41 6.78 3.17
C SER A 91 1.84 7.67 4.29
N VAL A 92 2.36 7.54 5.52
CA VAL A 92 1.97 8.41 6.65
C VAL A 92 2.15 9.90 6.33
N PRO A 93 3.28 10.36 5.74
CA PRO A 93 3.43 11.77 5.37
C PRO A 93 2.40 12.25 4.34
N GLN A 94 2.03 11.42 3.36
CA GLN A 94 1.00 11.77 2.38
C GLN A 94 -0.38 11.88 3.03
N LEU A 95 -0.72 10.95 3.93
CA LEU A 95 -1.98 11.02 4.68
C LEU A 95 -2.04 12.29 5.54
N LYS A 96 -1.00 12.60 6.31
CA LYS A 96 -0.94 13.83 7.13
C LYS A 96 -1.14 15.10 6.28
N LYS A 97 -0.51 15.17 5.10
CA LYS A 97 -0.71 16.29 4.17
C LYS A 97 -2.14 16.37 3.66
N CYS A 98 -2.74 15.25 3.29
CA CYS A 98 -4.14 15.20 2.87
C CYS A 98 -5.11 15.67 3.98
N ILE A 99 -4.88 15.25 5.22
CA ILE A 99 -5.69 15.67 6.38
C ILE A 99 -5.56 17.18 6.57
N ALA A 100 -4.33 17.71 6.59
CA ALA A 100 -4.07 19.14 6.76
C ALA A 100 -4.71 19.99 5.64
N GLU A 101 -4.68 19.50 4.39
CA GLU A 101 -5.32 20.17 3.26
C GLU A 101 -6.85 20.20 3.40
N LEU A 102 -7.46 19.08 3.82
CA LEU A 102 -8.90 19.01 4.08
C LEU A 102 -9.31 19.89 5.27
N GLN A 103 -8.53 19.89 6.35
CA GLN A 103 -8.78 20.77 7.50
C GLN A 103 -8.74 22.24 7.08
N ALA A 104 -7.79 22.65 6.23
CA ALA A 104 -7.71 24.00 5.68
C ALA A 104 -8.91 24.36 4.78
N GLN A 105 -9.60 23.36 4.21
CA GLN A 105 -10.84 23.53 3.45
C GLN A 105 -12.11 23.52 4.33
N GLY A 106 -11.97 23.41 5.65
CA GLY A 106 -13.07 23.48 6.61
C GLY A 106 -13.71 22.14 6.99
N PHE A 107 -13.07 21.02 6.69
CA PHE A 107 -13.49 19.70 7.19
C PHE A 107 -12.92 19.48 8.59
N ALA A 108 -13.77 19.27 9.60
CA ALA A 108 -13.38 19.15 11.01
C ALA A 108 -12.78 17.77 11.38
N LEU A 109 -11.91 17.25 10.51
CA LEU A 109 -11.29 15.93 10.66
C LEU A 109 -10.26 15.90 11.81
N PRO A 110 -10.18 14.79 12.57
CA PRO A 110 -9.16 14.62 13.59
C PRO A 110 -7.76 14.51 12.98
N ASP A 111 -6.74 14.92 13.72
CA ASP A 111 -5.35 14.68 13.33
C ASP A 111 -5.01 13.19 13.36
N PHE A 112 -3.97 12.79 12.63
CA PHE A 112 -3.46 11.42 12.68
C PHE A 112 -2.58 11.19 13.92
N PRO A 113 -2.99 10.35 14.89
CA PRO A 113 -2.22 10.13 16.11
C PRO A 113 -1.09 9.12 15.86
N GLU A 114 0.17 9.58 15.90
CA GLU A 114 1.31 8.69 15.67
C GLU A 114 1.55 7.73 16.84
N ASN A 115 1.31 8.18 18.07
CA ASN A 115 1.48 7.40 19.29
C ASN A 115 0.20 7.46 20.16
N PRO A 116 -0.87 6.74 19.78
CA PRO A 116 -2.17 6.84 20.44
C PRO A 116 -2.11 6.32 21.89
N GLN A 117 -2.52 7.15 22.84
CA GLN A 117 -2.58 6.85 24.27
C GLN A 117 -4.01 6.53 24.73
N THR A 118 -5.00 7.17 24.13
CA THR A 118 -6.42 6.98 24.49
C THR A 118 -7.11 6.00 23.55
N ASP A 119 -8.25 5.46 23.98
CA ASP A 119 -9.04 4.55 23.13
C ASP A 119 -9.65 5.27 21.92
N GLU A 120 -9.96 6.56 22.05
CA GLU A 120 -10.40 7.40 20.95
C GLU A 120 -9.29 7.63 19.92
N GLU A 121 -8.06 7.91 20.35
CA GLU A 121 -6.90 8.00 19.46
C GLU A 121 -6.60 6.66 18.77
N LYS A 122 -6.78 5.53 19.46
CA LYS A 122 -6.63 4.19 18.87
C LYS A 122 -7.68 3.94 17.78
N ASP A 123 -8.94 4.32 18.00
CA ASP A 123 -10.00 4.21 16.99
C ASP A 123 -9.68 5.06 15.75
N ILE A 124 -9.33 6.35 15.95
CA ILE A 124 -8.94 7.27 14.88
C ILE A 124 -7.74 6.69 14.10
N ARG A 125 -6.73 6.18 14.81
CA ARG A 125 -5.55 5.54 14.19
C ARG A 125 -5.93 4.33 13.36
N GLN A 126 -6.85 3.50 13.86
CA GLN A 126 -7.31 2.30 13.19
C GLN A 126 -8.08 2.65 11.91
N ARG A 127 -8.95 3.65 11.96
CA ARG A 127 -9.73 4.13 10.79
C ARG A 127 -8.83 4.69 9.71
N TYR A 128 -7.90 5.59 10.05
CA TYR A 128 -6.85 6.02 9.12
C TYR A 128 -5.97 4.85 8.64
N GLY A 129 -5.76 3.84 9.48
CA GLY A 129 -5.06 2.60 9.10
C GLY A 129 -5.70 1.85 7.93
N LYS A 130 -7.02 2.03 7.70
CA LYS A 130 -7.73 1.47 6.55
C LYS A 130 -7.49 2.26 5.26
N THR A 131 -7.06 3.53 5.34
CA THR A 131 -6.76 4.37 4.17
C THR A 131 -5.28 4.34 3.77
N LEU A 132 -4.40 3.96 4.70
CA LEU A 132 -2.96 3.81 4.49
C LEU A 132 -2.59 2.63 3.60
N GLY A 133 -1.47 2.78 2.88
CA GLY A 133 -0.90 1.78 1.99
C GLY A 133 -1.84 1.40 0.84
N SER A 134 -1.71 0.17 0.34
CA SER A 134 -2.53 -0.33 -0.76
C SER A 134 -3.93 -0.74 -0.28
N ALA A 135 -4.77 0.21 0.11
CA ALA A 135 -6.14 -0.03 0.58
C ALA A 135 -7.12 -0.43 -0.54
N VAL A 136 -6.92 0.11 -1.75
CA VAL A 136 -7.87 -0.05 -2.86
C VAL A 136 -7.73 -1.40 -3.57
N ASN A 137 -6.50 -1.77 -3.97
CA ASN A 137 -6.29 -2.96 -4.79
C ASN A 137 -6.80 -4.27 -4.17
N PRO A 138 -6.62 -4.54 -2.86
CA PRO A 138 -7.12 -5.77 -2.24
C PRO A 138 -8.64 -5.90 -2.29
N VAL A 139 -9.38 -4.77 -2.28
CA VAL A 139 -10.85 -4.77 -2.34
C VAL A 139 -11.37 -4.99 -3.76
N LEU A 140 -10.64 -4.49 -4.77
CA LEU A 140 -11.12 -4.52 -6.16
C LEU A 140 -10.65 -5.73 -6.97
N ARG A 141 -9.72 -6.54 -6.45
CA ARG A 141 -9.09 -7.64 -7.20
C ARG A 141 -9.66 -9.00 -6.80
N GLU A 142 -10.94 -9.17 -7.06
CA GLU A 142 -11.68 -10.44 -6.88
C GLU A 142 -11.47 -11.39 -8.07
N GLY A 143 -10.25 -11.44 -8.58
CA GLY A 143 -9.88 -12.20 -9.77
C GLY A 143 -8.39 -12.13 -10.06
N ASN A 144 -7.94 -12.99 -10.98
CA ASN A 144 -6.54 -13.05 -11.38
C ASN A 144 -6.16 -11.95 -12.38
N SER A 145 -4.86 -11.76 -12.62
CA SER A 145 -4.36 -10.70 -13.51
C SER A 145 -3.97 -11.24 -14.89
N ASP A 146 -4.58 -10.73 -15.97
CA ASP A 146 -4.01 -10.74 -17.34
C ASP A 146 -3.30 -9.40 -17.60
N ARG A 147 -1.97 -9.41 -17.72
CA ARG A 147 -1.17 -8.22 -18.04
C ARG A 147 -0.21 -8.51 -19.17
N ARG A 148 -0.35 -7.75 -20.26
CA ARG A 148 0.48 -7.89 -21.47
C ARG A 148 0.54 -6.59 -22.25
N ALA A 149 1.66 -6.34 -22.92
CA ALA A 149 1.79 -5.20 -23.83
C ALA A 149 0.96 -5.42 -25.10
N PRO A 150 0.08 -4.47 -25.51
CA PRO A 150 -0.66 -4.59 -26.76
C PRO A 150 0.26 -4.59 -27.98
N LYS A 151 -0.12 -5.33 -29.04
CA LYS A 151 0.68 -5.44 -30.27
C LYS A 151 0.98 -4.08 -30.91
N ALA A 152 0.00 -3.17 -30.95
CA ALA A 152 0.15 -1.83 -31.50
C ALA A 152 1.21 -1.01 -30.74
N VAL A 153 1.20 -1.08 -29.39
CA VAL A 153 2.22 -0.42 -28.55
C VAL A 153 3.60 -1.02 -28.81
N LYS A 154 3.71 -2.36 -28.91
CA LYS A 154 4.99 -3.01 -29.21
C LYS A 154 5.52 -2.63 -30.60
N ALA A 155 4.65 -2.54 -31.61
CA ALA A 155 5.04 -2.09 -32.94
C ALA A 155 5.49 -0.62 -32.95
N PHE A 156 4.80 0.25 -32.21
CA PHE A 156 5.18 1.65 -32.04
C PHE A 156 6.58 1.78 -31.44
N VAL A 157 6.88 1.08 -30.36
CA VAL A 157 8.20 1.12 -29.70
C VAL A 157 9.32 0.56 -30.58
N ARG A 158 9.04 -0.38 -31.50
CA ARG A 158 10.03 -0.84 -32.49
C ARG A 158 10.36 0.25 -33.51
N LYS A 159 9.37 1.07 -33.89
CA LYS A 159 9.56 2.18 -34.84
C LYS A 159 10.19 3.40 -34.19
N TYR A 160 9.84 3.66 -32.92
CA TYR A 160 10.31 4.78 -32.12
C TYR A 160 10.92 4.25 -30.82
N PRO A 161 12.16 3.72 -30.87
CA PRO A 161 12.81 3.17 -29.69
C PRO A 161 13.06 4.28 -28.66
N HIS A 162 12.80 3.97 -27.39
CA HIS A 162 13.22 4.81 -26.28
C HIS A 162 14.71 4.60 -25.99
N SER A 163 15.33 5.54 -25.30
CA SER A 163 16.72 5.44 -24.87
C SER A 163 16.91 4.22 -23.97
N MET A 164 17.94 3.43 -24.27
CA MET A 164 18.44 2.35 -23.41
C MET A 164 19.91 2.67 -23.11
N GLY A 165 20.27 2.73 -21.82
CA GLY A 165 21.65 2.96 -21.41
C GLY A 165 22.57 1.84 -21.90
N GLU A 166 23.80 2.20 -22.29
CA GLU A 166 24.83 1.24 -22.65
C GLU A 166 25.25 0.42 -21.42
N TRP A 167 25.47 -0.88 -21.61
CA TRP A 167 25.93 -1.78 -20.55
C TRP A 167 27.40 -2.16 -20.75
N SER A 168 28.24 -1.75 -19.81
CA SER A 168 29.65 -2.13 -19.78
C SER A 168 29.84 -3.51 -19.15
N LYS A 169 30.71 -4.34 -19.74
CA LYS A 169 31.18 -5.61 -19.14
C LYS A 169 31.95 -5.40 -17.83
N ALA A 170 32.46 -4.20 -17.60
CA ALA A 170 33.12 -3.81 -16.36
C ALA A 170 32.15 -3.19 -15.33
N SER A 171 30.83 -3.29 -15.56
CA SER A 171 29.84 -2.83 -14.59
C SER A 171 30.00 -3.57 -13.26
N ARG A 172 29.97 -2.80 -12.17
CA ARG A 172 30.07 -3.30 -10.79
C ARG A 172 28.72 -3.27 -10.07
N SER A 173 27.67 -2.81 -10.74
CA SER A 173 26.30 -2.86 -10.22
C SER A 173 25.87 -4.31 -10.04
N HIS A 174 25.36 -4.61 -8.86
CA HIS A 174 24.83 -5.93 -8.51
C HIS A 174 23.65 -5.76 -7.54
N ALA A 175 22.86 -6.82 -7.39
CA ALA A 175 21.82 -6.88 -6.38
C ALA A 175 22.32 -7.73 -5.21
N ASP A 176 22.31 -7.16 -4.01
CA ASP A 176 22.69 -7.86 -2.79
C ASP A 176 21.48 -8.13 -1.90
N TYR A 177 21.48 -9.25 -1.19
CA TYR A 177 20.34 -9.74 -0.40
C TYR A 177 20.79 -10.63 0.77
N MET A 178 19.96 -10.80 1.79
CA MET A 178 20.28 -11.63 2.96
C MET A 178 20.45 -13.10 2.58
N ARG A 179 21.42 -13.80 3.21
CA ARG A 179 21.65 -15.26 3.05
C ARG A 179 21.45 -15.99 4.38
N GLY A 180 20.25 -15.87 4.93
CA GLY A 180 19.90 -16.39 6.25
C GLY A 180 19.19 -15.36 7.11
N GLY A 181 18.24 -15.81 7.94
CA GLY A 181 17.52 -14.94 8.88
C GLY A 181 16.50 -14.00 8.23
N ASP A 182 16.15 -14.21 6.96
CA ASP A 182 15.08 -13.51 6.25
C ASP A 182 13.79 -14.35 6.17
N PHE A 183 12.76 -13.78 5.54
CA PHE A 183 11.49 -14.49 5.34
C PHE A 183 11.66 -15.78 4.54
N PHE A 184 12.49 -15.76 3.50
CA PHE A 184 12.78 -16.94 2.69
C PHE A 184 13.36 -18.09 3.52
N SER A 185 14.30 -17.77 4.43
CA SER A 185 14.98 -18.78 5.25
C SER A 185 14.10 -19.43 6.31
N SER A 186 12.99 -18.78 6.70
CA SER A 186 12.15 -19.22 7.83
C SER A 186 10.75 -19.67 7.45
N GLU A 187 10.39 -19.57 6.17
CA GLU A 187 9.06 -19.89 5.67
C GLU A 187 8.65 -21.33 5.98
N LYS A 188 7.42 -21.48 6.47
CA LYS A 188 6.71 -22.74 6.60
C LYS A 188 5.33 -22.58 6.01
N SER A 189 4.85 -23.62 5.35
CA SER A 189 3.53 -23.64 4.69
C SER A 189 2.68 -24.80 5.22
N PHE A 190 1.38 -24.56 5.31
CA PHE A 190 0.36 -25.51 5.73
C PHE A 190 -0.83 -25.45 4.77
N VAL A 191 -1.41 -26.60 4.43
CA VAL A 191 -2.63 -26.69 3.62
C VAL A 191 -3.73 -27.28 4.48
N ALA A 192 -4.82 -26.55 4.65
CA ALA A 192 -5.96 -27.00 5.44
C ALA A 192 -6.69 -28.16 4.74
N ASP A 193 -6.77 -29.32 5.38
CA ASP A 193 -7.45 -30.50 4.84
C ASP A 193 -8.99 -30.43 4.96
N LYS A 194 -9.46 -29.58 5.87
CA LYS A 194 -10.87 -29.23 6.12
C LYS A 194 -10.96 -27.78 6.62
N ALA A 195 -12.17 -27.21 6.57
CA ALA A 195 -12.41 -25.93 7.20
C ALA A 195 -12.13 -26.00 8.71
N MET A 196 -11.39 -25.04 9.23
CA MET A 196 -10.95 -25.03 10.64
C MET A 196 -10.65 -23.63 11.15
N ASN A 197 -10.73 -23.46 12.47
CA ASN A 197 -10.27 -22.23 13.11
C ASN A 197 -8.85 -22.42 13.64
N VAL A 198 -7.99 -21.44 13.41
CA VAL A 198 -6.61 -21.42 13.89
C VAL A 198 -6.36 -20.17 14.73
N ARG A 199 -5.35 -20.24 15.60
CA ARG A 199 -4.95 -19.14 16.47
C ARG A 199 -3.46 -18.86 16.29
N LEU A 200 -3.13 -17.58 16.18
CA LEU A 200 -1.77 -17.08 16.20
C LEU A 200 -1.45 -16.68 17.62
N GLU A 201 -0.49 -17.38 18.24
CA GLU A 201 -0.09 -17.17 19.62
C GLU A 201 1.38 -16.76 19.70
N PHE A 202 1.68 -15.87 20.65
CA PHE A 202 3.04 -15.64 21.11
C PHE A 202 3.19 -16.28 22.49
N VAL A 203 4.17 -17.14 22.65
CA VAL A 203 4.54 -17.74 23.94
C VAL A 203 5.84 -17.10 24.39
N SER A 204 5.81 -16.39 25.53
CA SER A 204 6.98 -15.71 26.07
C SER A 204 8.01 -16.72 26.61
N GLU A 205 9.24 -16.29 26.86
CA GLU A 205 10.26 -17.13 27.51
C GLU A 205 9.83 -17.58 28.93
N ALA A 206 8.95 -16.81 29.59
CA ALA A 206 8.37 -17.16 30.88
C ALA A 206 7.20 -18.16 30.78
N GLY A 207 6.73 -18.46 29.56
CA GLY A 207 5.63 -19.37 29.29
C GLY A 207 4.26 -18.70 29.20
N ASP A 208 4.18 -17.37 29.28
CA ASP A 208 2.91 -16.64 29.13
C ASP A 208 2.43 -16.72 27.69
N VAL A 209 1.15 -17.05 27.50
CA VAL A 209 0.52 -17.17 26.19
C VAL A 209 -0.31 -15.94 25.89
N GLU A 210 0.04 -15.22 24.82
CA GLU A 210 -0.73 -14.12 24.29
C GLU A 210 -1.34 -14.48 22.93
N VAL A 211 -2.66 -14.42 22.84
CA VAL A 211 -3.38 -14.63 21.59
C VAL A 211 -3.32 -13.35 20.75
N LYS A 212 -2.65 -13.42 19.60
CA LYS A 212 -2.52 -12.28 18.68
C LYS A 212 -3.69 -12.19 17.72
N LYS A 213 -4.19 -13.32 17.22
CA LYS A 213 -5.29 -13.35 16.25
C LYS A 213 -5.94 -14.73 16.16
N GLU A 214 -7.22 -14.77 15.83
CA GLU A 214 -7.94 -15.96 15.40
C GLU A 214 -8.35 -15.82 13.93
N LEU A 215 -8.28 -16.91 13.19
CA LEU A 215 -8.60 -16.98 11.76
C LEU A 215 -9.46 -18.21 11.48
N ALA A 216 -10.44 -18.06 10.60
CA ALA A 216 -11.14 -19.17 9.99
C ALA A 216 -10.46 -19.50 8.65
N LEU A 217 -10.11 -20.77 8.45
CA LEU A 217 -9.54 -21.28 7.21
C LEU A 217 -10.57 -22.13 6.47
N GLU A 218 -10.57 -22.04 5.15
CA GLU A 218 -11.35 -22.88 4.25
C GLU A 218 -10.63 -24.22 3.97
N LYS A 219 -11.40 -25.21 3.48
CA LYS A 219 -10.80 -26.46 3.01
C LYS A 219 -9.95 -26.18 1.77
N GLY A 220 -8.69 -26.59 1.81
CA GLY A 220 -7.71 -26.39 0.74
C GLY A 220 -7.01 -25.03 0.78
N GLU A 221 -7.32 -24.18 1.78
CA GLU A 221 -6.64 -22.91 1.97
C GLU A 221 -5.18 -23.15 2.37
N VAL A 222 -4.28 -22.35 1.79
CA VAL A 222 -2.85 -22.37 2.08
C VAL A 222 -2.57 -21.26 3.10
N LEU A 223 -1.93 -21.61 4.21
CA LEU A 223 -1.49 -20.68 5.24
C LEU A 223 0.03 -20.76 5.38
N ASP A 224 0.70 -19.63 5.20
CA ASP A 224 2.16 -19.51 5.32
C ASP A 224 2.55 -18.70 6.56
N GLY A 225 3.63 -19.13 7.23
CA GLY A 225 4.23 -18.46 8.38
C GLY A 225 5.72 -18.25 8.18
N MET A 226 6.21 -17.05 8.46
CA MET A 226 7.60 -16.65 8.24
C MET A 226 7.98 -15.51 9.19
N PHE A 227 9.27 -15.35 9.48
CA PHE A 227 9.81 -14.23 10.24
C PHE A 227 11.14 -13.72 9.67
N MET A 228 11.52 -12.51 10.04
CA MET A 228 12.82 -11.94 9.71
C MET A 228 13.54 -11.59 11.01
N SER A 229 14.78 -12.04 11.16
CA SER A 229 15.63 -11.71 12.30
C SER A 229 16.12 -10.27 12.18
N ARG A 230 15.74 -9.43 13.15
CA ARG A 230 16.25 -8.06 13.28
C ARG A 230 17.77 -8.03 13.33
N GLN A 231 18.39 -8.96 14.07
CA GLN A 231 19.84 -9.01 14.21
C GLN A 231 20.50 -9.28 12.86
N ALA A 232 20.08 -10.35 12.17
CA ALA A 232 20.62 -10.70 10.86
C ALA A 232 20.43 -9.58 9.82
N LEU A 233 19.30 -8.87 9.87
CA LEU A 233 19.02 -7.73 9.00
C LEU A 233 20.00 -6.57 9.23
N ARG A 234 20.27 -6.23 10.49
CA ARG A 234 21.20 -5.14 10.84
C ARG A 234 22.63 -5.50 10.49
N ASP A 235 23.04 -6.73 10.75
CA ASP A 235 24.37 -7.24 10.38
C ASP A 235 24.57 -7.22 8.86
N PHE A 236 23.53 -7.60 8.11
CA PHE A 236 23.51 -7.49 6.65
C PHE A 236 23.68 -6.04 6.18
N PHE A 237 22.93 -5.09 6.74
CA PHE A 237 23.07 -3.69 6.36
C PHE A 237 24.47 -3.13 6.62
N GLU A 238 25.05 -3.41 7.79
CA GLU A 238 26.41 -2.98 8.11
C GLU A 238 27.42 -3.56 7.11
N ALA A 239 27.34 -4.85 6.80
CA ALA A 239 28.22 -5.51 5.85
C ALA A 239 28.12 -4.90 4.44
N THR A 240 26.90 -4.65 3.93
CA THR A 240 26.70 -4.04 2.60
C THR A 240 27.16 -2.59 2.52
N LEU A 241 27.09 -1.84 3.63
CA LEU A 241 27.58 -0.47 3.68
C LEU A 241 29.10 -0.42 3.65
N GLU A 242 29.77 -1.30 4.41
CA GLU A 242 31.23 -1.40 4.40
C GLU A 242 31.72 -1.89 3.02
N GLU A 243 31.08 -2.91 2.43
CA GLU A 243 31.41 -3.35 1.08
C GLU A 243 31.26 -2.20 0.06
N ALA A 244 30.14 -1.47 0.09
CA ALA A 244 29.91 -0.38 -0.84
C ALA A 244 30.98 0.72 -0.72
N LYS A 245 31.42 1.00 0.51
CA LYS A 245 32.47 1.96 0.81
C LYS A 245 33.84 1.46 0.34
N ASP A 246 34.23 0.24 0.68
CA ASP A 246 35.51 -0.38 0.31
C ASP A 246 35.66 -0.53 -1.20
N THR A 247 34.56 -0.88 -1.85
CA THR A 247 34.51 -1.04 -3.30
C THR A 247 34.29 0.28 -4.02
N GLY A 248 33.86 1.35 -3.34
CA GLY A 248 33.59 2.66 -3.92
C GLY A 248 32.37 2.67 -4.87
N VAL A 249 31.37 1.81 -4.63
CA VAL A 249 30.09 1.83 -5.34
C VAL A 249 29.03 2.58 -4.53
N MET A 250 28.05 3.17 -5.21
CA MET A 250 26.94 3.84 -4.53
C MET A 250 26.03 2.80 -3.86
N TRP A 251 25.78 2.96 -2.56
CA TRP A 251 24.82 2.14 -1.83
C TRP A 251 23.39 2.63 -2.10
N SER A 252 22.47 1.70 -2.34
CA SER A 252 21.06 1.99 -2.58
C SER A 252 20.16 0.92 -1.99
N LEU A 253 19.04 1.32 -1.39
CA LEU A 253 18.05 0.41 -0.82
C LEU A 253 16.80 0.32 -1.69
N HIS A 254 16.40 -0.91 -2.03
CA HIS A 254 15.22 -1.20 -2.83
C HIS A 254 14.21 -2.02 -2.02
N VAL A 255 13.23 -1.35 -1.42
CA VAL A 255 12.12 -1.97 -0.67
C VAL A 255 10.77 -1.39 -1.12
N LYS A 256 9.68 -2.00 -0.66
CA LYS A 256 8.29 -1.62 -1.03
C LYS A 256 7.47 -1.13 0.16
N ALA A 257 7.93 -0.07 0.84
CA ALA A 257 7.39 0.41 2.12
C ALA A 257 5.90 0.83 2.09
N THR A 258 5.40 1.32 0.95
CA THR A 258 3.99 1.73 0.81
C THR A 258 3.03 0.56 0.67
N MET A 259 3.45 -0.53 0.03
CA MET A 259 2.62 -1.73 -0.14
C MET A 259 2.69 -2.60 1.12
N MET A 260 3.90 -2.85 1.61
CA MET A 260 4.17 -3.65 2.80
C MET A 260 4.09 -2.76 4.04
N LYS A 261 2.87 -2.29 4.36
CA LYS A 261 2.59 -1.20 5.32
C LYS A 261 3.10 -1.39 6.75
N VAL A 262 3.48 -2.63 7.13
CA VAL A 262 4.02 -2.95 8.45
C VAL A 262 5.50 -3.29 8.36
N SER A 263 5.87 -4.32 7.58
CA SER A 263 7.22 -4.87 7.59
C SER A 263 8.28 -3.95 6.98
N HIS A 264 8.04 -3.40 5.80
CA HIS A 264 9.08 -2.65 5.08
C HIS A 264 9.40 -1.26 5.66
N PRO A 265 8.47 -0.52 6.31
CA PRO A 265 8.84 0.64 7.11
C PRO A 265 9.83 0.30 8.23
N ILE A 266 9.68 -0.84 8.90
CA ILE A 266 10.63 -1.30 9.93
C ILE A 266 11.99 -1.63 9.31
N VAL A 267 12.01 -2.34 8.17
CA VAL A 267 13.25 -2.63 7.41
C VAL A 267 13.96 -1.32 7.02
N PHE A 268 13.20 -0.34 6.53
CA PHE A 268 13.74 0.98 6.16
C PHE A 268 14.29 1.73 7.37
N GLY A 269 13.58 1.74 8.51
CA GLY A 269 14.06 2.36 9.75
C GLY A 269 15.35 1.71 10.27
N HIS A 270 15.49 0.38 10.14
CA HIS A 270 16.76 -0.29 10.44
C HIS A 270 17.90 0.12 9.50
N ALA A 271 17.64 0.28 8.21
CA ALA A 271 18.65 0.79 7.28
C ALA A 271 19.10 2.22 7.65
N VAL A 272 18.15 3.11 7.98
CA VAL A 272 18.46 4.50 8.40
C VAL A 272 19.29 4.52 9.69
N THR A 273 18.87 3.76 10.71
CA THR A 273 19.57 3.73 12.00
C THR A 273 20.94 3.07 11.94
N VAL A 274 21.16 2.11 11.02
CA VAL A 274 22.49 1.55 10.78
C VAL A 274 23.37 2.54 10.00
N PHE A 275 22.83 3.16 8.94
CA PHE A 275 23.57 4.12 8.12
C PHE A 275 24.05 5.34 8.93
N TYR A 276 23.19 5.87 9.80
CA TYR A 276 23.48 7.03 10.65
C TYR A 276 23.80 6.63 12.10
N LYS A 277 24.37 5.43 12.34
CA LYS A 277 24.56 4.88 13.69
C LYS A 277 25.22 5.87 14.66
N ASP A 278 26.30 6.53 14.24
CA ASP A 278 27.04 7.49 15.06
C ASP A 278 26.17 8.70 15.49
N LEU A 279 25.21 9.10 14.64
CA LEU A 279 24.28 10.20 14.94
C LEU A 279 23.25 9.76 15.98
N PHE A 280 22.68 8.55 15.83
CA PHE A 280 21.71 8.00 16.76
C PHE A 280 22.35 7.67 18.12
N ASP A 281 23.58 7.17 18.14
CA ASP A 281 24.33 6.90 19.37
C ASP A 281 24.61 8.19 20.15
N LYS A 282 24.93 9.29 19.44
CA LYS A 282 25.23 10.58 20.07
C LYS A 282 23.98 11.34 20.53
N HIS A 283 22.85 11.20 19.83
CA HIS A 283 21.67 12.05 20.03
C HIS A 283 20.39 11.29 20.41
N GLY A 284 20.48 10.01 20.76
CA GLY A 284 19.36 9.13 21.07
C GLY A 284 18.33 9.74 22.02
N GLU A 285 18.75 10.22 23.19
CA GLU A 285 17.84 10.85 24.17
C GLU A 285 17.07 12.05 23.61
N THR A 286 17.72 12.84 22.74
CA THR A 286 17.07 13.98 22.10
C THR A 286 16.06 13.52 21.05
N PHE A 287 16.40 12.49 20.27
CA PHE A 287 15.49 11.90 19.30
C PHE A 287 14.27 11.25 19.96
N ASP A 288 14.45 10.53 21.07
CA ASP A 288 13.36 9.96 21.85
C ASP A 288 12.42 11.04 22.38
N ARG A 289 12.98 12.13 22.96
CA ARG A 289 12.20 13.26 23.46
C ARG A 289 11.40 13.96 22.36
N LEU A 290 11.95 14.02 21.14
CA LEU A 290 11.30 14.66 20.00
C LEU A 290 10.37 13.71 19.23
N GLY A 291 10.32 12.41 19.59
CA GLY A 291 9.51 11.41 18.91
C GLY A 291 9.97 11.12 17.48
N VAL A 292 11.27 11.15 17.22
CA VAL A 292 11.84 10.79 15.90
C VAL A 292 11.68 9.29 15.67
N ASN A 293 11.12 8.92 14.51
CA ASN A 293 10.84 7.54 14.10
C ASN A 293 11.56 7.20 12.80
#